data_AF-A0A0S1B2L5-F1
#
_entry.id   AF-A0A0S1B2L5-F1
#
_cell.length_a   1.000
_cell.length_b   1.000
_cell.length_c   1.000
_cell.angle_alpha   90.00
_cell.angle_beta   90.00
_cell.angle_gamma   90.00
#
_symmetry.space_group_name_H-M   'P 1'
#
loop_
_entity.id
_entity.type
_entity.pdbx_description
1 polymer ?
#
loop_
_entity_poly.entity_id
_entity_poly.type
_entity_poly.pdbx_seq_one_letter_code
_entity_poly.pdbx_strand_id
1 'polypeptide(L)'
;MESASTAAAASQPFLRRYMDVDYRFHYAAVLRPHPAPSEAIAELCLFRFWLACRAYAHSGATPAPVPPLYLPPHWTPPRQAAGVDIGHALDACPGHLLDSRFDLYDRFFQLGRNRDDPLGLDAAALALSCQLFVQPSATTRTWLRGEVHALFRMLHAAFATTPRTHAWAAGDA
;
A
#
# COMPACT_ATOMS: atom_id res chain seq x y z
N MET A 1 20.86 12.24 -13.38
CA MET A 1 19.47 11.75 -13.17
C MET A 1 19.47 10.29 -12.65
N GLU A 2 20.55 9.81 -12.02
CA GLU A 2 20.75 8.36 -11.74
C GLU A 2 20.47 7.94 -10.29
N SER A 3 20.51 8.84 -9.30
CA SER A 3 20.38 8.48 -7.88
C SER A 3 18.98 7.95 -7.49
N ALA A 4 17.93 8.34 -8.22
CA ALA A 4 16.58 7.82 -8.01
C ALA A 4 16.45 6.35 -8.49
N SER A 5 17.27 5.94 -9.46
CA SER A 5 17.23 4.61 -10.06
C SER A 5 17.74 3.53 -9.10
N THR A 6 18.78 3.83 -8.32
CA THR A 6 19.41 2.88 -7.38
C THR A 6 18.55 2.62 -6.14
N ALA A 7 17.89 3.64 -5.59
CA ALA A 7 17.00 3.50 -4.43
C ALA A 7 15.71 2.74 -4.79
N ALA A 8 15.17 2.97 -5.99
CA ALA A 8 14.03 2.22 -6.52
C ALA A 8 14.37 0.73 -6.74
N ALA A 9 15.59 0.43 -7.20
CA ALA A 9 16.05 -0.95 -7.43
C ALA A 9 16.20 -1.75 -6.11
N ALA A 10 16.74 -1.15 -5.04
CA ALA A 10 16.88 -1.81 -3.74
C ALA A 10 15.53 -2.05 -3.02
N SER A 11 14.51 -1.28 -3.35
CA SER A 11 13.17 -1.39 -2.78
C SER A 11 12.35 -2.56 -3.37
N GLN A 12 12.67 -3.02 -4.59
CA GLN A 12 11.91 -4.07 -5.29
C GLN A 12 11.96 -5.45 -4.60
N PRO A 13 13.12 -5.97 -4.14
CA PRO A 13 13.17 -7.24 -3.41
C PRO A 13 12.35 -7.22 -2.12
N PHE A 14 12.37 -6.09 -1.40
CA PHE A 14 11.56 -5.91 -0.19
C PHE A 14 10.07 -5.88 -0.52
N LEU A 15 9.66 -5.06 -1.51
CA LEU A 15 8.29 -4.98 -1.97
C LEU A 15 7.76 -6.35 -2.39
N ARG A 16 8.55 -7.14 -3.12
CA ARG A 16 8.15 -8.48 -3.54
C ARG A 16 7.84 -9.38 -2.35
N ARG A 17 8.70 -9.42 -1.32
CA ARG A 17 8.45 -10.19 -0.09
C ARG A 17 7.25 -9.67 0.70
N TYR A 18 7.09 -8.35 0.75
CA TYR A 18 5.94 -7.72 1.39
C TYR A 18 4.62 -8.09 0.71
N MET A 19 4.61 -8.17 -0.62
CA MET A 19 3.44 -8.56 -1.40
C MET A 19 3.19 -10.07 -1.41
N ASP A 20 4.25 -10.88 -1.29
CA ASP A 20 4.23 -12.35 -1.26
C ASP A 20 3.92 -12.90 0.15
N VAL A 21 2.81 -12.43 0.73
CA VAL A 21 2.27 -12.94 1.98
C VAL A 21 1.24 -14.03 1.68
N ASP A 22 1.13 -15.04 2.56
CA ASP A 22 -0.01 -15.96 2.53
C ASP A 22 -1.27 -15.22 2.98
N TYR A 23 -1.99 -14.63 2.01
CA TYR A 23 -3.22 -13.87 2.29
C TYR A 23 -4.28 -14.69 3.00
N ARG A 24 -4.41 -15.98 2.66
CA ARG A 24 -5.45 -16.85 3.26
C ARG A 24 -5.19 -17.07 4.73
N PHE A 25 -3.93 -17.31 5.08
CA PHE A 25 -3.52 -17.48 6.47
C PHE A 25 -3.52 -16.15 7.23
N HIS A 26 -2.84 -15.13 6.69
CA HIS A 26 -2.61 -13.85 7.36
C HIS A 26 -3.91 -13.09 7.61
N TYR A 27 -4.86 -13.13 6.66
CA TYR A 27 -6.15 -12.47 6.76
C TYR A 27 -7.29 -13.42 7.13
N ALA A 28 -7.01 -14.61 7.68
CA ALA A 28 -8.03 -15.62 7.98
C ALA A 28 -9.20 -15.08 8.83
N ALA A 29 -8.93 -14.18 9.78
CA ALA A 29 -9.94 -13.55 10.64
C ALA A 29 -10.89 -12.60 9.87
N VAL A 30 -10.41 -12.01 8.78
CA VAL A 30 -11.19 -11.15 7.88
C VAL A 30 -11.90 -11.99 6.81
N LEU A 31 -11.22 -13.00 6.27
CA LEU A 31 -11.71 -13.80 5.15
C LEU A 31 -12.78 -14.82 5.55
N ARG A 32 -12.66 -15.45 6.73
CA ARG A 32 -13.62 -16.47 7.19
C ARG A 32 -15.08 -15.98 7.24
N PRO A 33 -15.38 -14.76 7.75
CA PRO A 33 -16.74 -14.24 7.75
C PRO A 33 -17.16 -13.58 6.43
N HIS A 34 -16.29 -13.48 5.43
CA HIS A 34 -16.56 -12.70 4.22
C HIS A 34 -17.36 -13.50 3.18
N PRO A 35 -18.44 -12.96 2.61
CA PRO A 35 -19.31 -13.68 1.66
C PRO A 35 -18.62 -14.02 0.33
N ALA A 36 -17.66 -13.19 -0.10
CA ALA A 36 -16.85 -13.40 -1.30
C ALA A 36 -15.33 -13.33 -0.99
N PRO A 37 -14.72 -14.39 -0.45
CA PRO A 37 -13.31 -14.34 0.00
C PRO A 37 -12.31 -13.95 -1.10
N SER A 38 -12.60 -14.28 -2.36
CA SER A 38 -11.75 -13.91 -3.50
C SER A 38 -11.72 -12.40 -3.72
N GLU A 39 -12.87 -11.72 -3.65
CA GLU A 39 -12.96 -10.24 -3.72
C GLU A 39 -12.17 -9.60 -2.59
N ALA A 40 -12.31 -10.12 -1.37
CA ALA A 40 -11.58 -9.62 -0.21
C ALA A 40 -10.06 -9.77 -0.37
N ILE A 41 -9.58 -10.91 -0.89
CA ILE A 41 -8.15 -11.12 -1.17
C ILE A 41 -7.65 -10.11 -2.21
N ALA A 42 -8.42 -9.89 -3.28
CA ALA A 42 -8.06 -8.94 -4.33
C ALA A 42 -7.97 -7.51 -3.76
N GLU A 43 -8.96 -7.09 -2.97
CA GLU A 43 -9.00 -5.76 -2.36
C GLU A 43 -7.87 -5.57 -1.32
N LEU A 44 -7.60 -6.57 -0.48
CA LEU A 44 -6.47 -6.56 0.45
C LEU A 44 -5.13 -6.44 -0.27
N CYS A 45 -4.96 -7.15 -1.40
CA CYS A 45 -3.75 -7.07 -2.20
C CYS A 45 -3.57 -5.67 -2.81
N LEU A 46 -4.63 -5.10 -3.40
CA LEU A 46 -4.60 -3.74 -3.94
C LEU A 46 -4.29 -2.70 -2.86
N PHE A 47 -4.92 -2.81 -1.69
CA PHE A 47 -4.66 -1.91 -0.57
C PHE A 47 -3.21 -2.02 -0.07
N ARG A 48 -2.65 -3.23 0.07
CA ARG A 48 -1.24 -3.41 0.45
C ARG A 48 -0.31 -2.74 -0.55
N PHE A 49 -0.57 -2.92 -1.84
CA PHE A 49 0.23 -2.28 -2.89
C PHE A 49 0.12 -0.75 -2.83
N TRP A 50 -1.08 -0.20 -2.64
CA TRP A 50 -1.31 1.22 -2.40
C TRP A 50 -0.53 1.73 -1.17
N LEU A 51 -0.59 0.98 -0.06
CA LEU A 51 0.08 1.34 1.20
C LEU A 51 1.60 1.38 1.02
N ALA A 52 2.17 0.46 0.25
CA ALA A 52 3.58 0.46 -0.10
C ALA A 52 3.96 1.69 -0.92
N CYS A 53 3.16 2.06 -1.93
CA CYS A 53 3.37 3.27 -2.71
C CYS A 53 3.31 4.53 -1.81
N ARG A 54 2.36 4.59 -0.88
CA ARG A 54 2.24 5.69 0.08
C ARG A 54 3.42 5.76 1.03
N ALA A 55 3.85 4.64 1.60
CA ALA A 55 5.01 4.61 2.49
C ALA A 55 6.30 5.03 1.76
N TYR A 56 6.46 4.61 0.49
CA TYR A 56 7.58 5.05 -0.35
C TYR A 56 7.54 6.56 -0.61
N ALA A 57 6.36 7.13 -0.93
CA ALA A 57 6.24 8.57 -1.12
C ALA A 57 6.55 9.38 0.15
N HIS A 58 6.30 8.82 1.34
CA HIS A 58 6.61 9.43 2.64
C HIS A 58 8.03 9.13 3.16
N SER A 59 8.82 8.28 2.50
CA SER A 59 10.20 8.00 2.91
C SER A 59 11.17 9.14 2.54
N GLY A 60 10.70 10.16 1.81
CA GLY A 60 11.53 11.25 1.31
C GLY A 60 12.31 10.92 0.03
N ALA A 61 11.90 9.88 -0.69
CA ALA A 61 12.38 9.55 -2.04
C ALA A 61 11.77 10.44 -3.13
N THR A 62 10.66 11.12 -2.84
CA THR A 62 9.94 12.05 -3.73
C THR A 62 9.48 13.29 -2.97
N PRO A 63 9.30 14.46 -3.63
CA PRO A 63 8.72 15.65 -2.99
C PRO A 63 7.31 15.38 -2.43
N ALA A 64 6.88 16.22 -1.48
CA ALA A 64 5.68 16.01 -0.66
C ALA A 64 4.48 15.47 -1.46
N PRO A 65 3.88 14.34 -1.05
CA PRO A 65 2.85 13.66 -1.83
C PRO A 65 1.54 14.45 -1.81
N VAL A 66 1.39 15.33 -2.80
CA VAL A 66 0.12 15.91 -3.22
C VAL A 66 -0.51 14.92 -4.20
N PRO A 67 -1.82 14.62 -4.12
CA PRO A 67 -2.48 13.78 -5.11
C PRO A 67 -2.27 14.26 -6.54
N PRO A 68 -2.33 13.33 -7.52
CA PRO A 68 -2.59 11.91 -7.33
C PRO A 68 -1.33 11.12 -6.89
N LEU A 69 -1.52 9.98 -6.22
CA LEU A 69 -0.43 9.04 -5.97
C LEU A 69 0.04 8.42 -7.28
N TYR A 70 1.20 8.85 -7.78
CA TYR A 70 1.85 8.19 -8.90
C TYR A 70 2.58 6.92 -8.43
N LEU A 71 2.45 5.85 -9.21
CA LEU A 71 3.22 4.63 -8.98
C LEU A 71 4.72 4.95 -9.11
N PRO A 72 5.57 4.45 -8.18
CA PRO A 72 7.00 4.57 -8.34
C PRO A 72 7.46 3.96 -9.68
N PRO A 73 8.51 4.52 -10.34
CA PRO A 73 9.03 3.96 -11.58
C PRO A 73 9.34 2.46 -11.44
N HIS A 74 9.00 1.69 -12.47
CA HIS A 74 9.20 0.23 -12.53
C HIS A 74 8.37 -0.60 -11.55
N TRP A 75 7.45 0.00 -10.79
CA TRP A 75 6.51 -0.76 -9.97
C TRP A 75 5.30 -1.13 -10.80
N THR A 76 5.03 -2.43 -10.89
CA THR A 76 3.86 -2.97 -11.58
C THR A 76 2.81 -3.37 -10.55
N PRO A 77 1.55 -2.95 -10.71
CA PRO A 77 0.45 -3.42 -9.89
C PRO A 77 0.33 -4.95 -9.90
N PRO A 78 -0.01 -5.58 -8.76
CA PRO A 78 -0.24 -7.01 -8.72
C PRO A 78 -1.44 -7.36 -9.60
N ARG A 79 -1.34 -8.46 -10.35
CA ARG A 79 -2.46 -9.02 -11.13
C ARG A 79 -3.09 -10.23 -10.45
N GLN A 80 -2.37 -10.84 -9.52
CA GLN A 80 -2.72 -12.10 -8.89
C GLN A 80 -2.37 -12.03 -7.39
N ALA A 81 -3.18 -12.64 -6.54
CA ALA A 81 -2.89 -12.83 -5.12
C ALA A 81 -3.52 -14.13 -4.62
N ALA A 82 -2.72 -15.01 -4.00
CA ALA A 82 -3.17 -16.32 -3.51
C ALA A 82 -3.95 -17.15 -4.56
N GLY A 83 -3.59 -17.04 -5.85
CA GLY A 83 -4.27 -17.71 -6.96
C GLY A 83 -5.59 -17.06 -7.39
N VAL A 84 -5.89 -15.86 -6.90
CA VAL A 84 -7.02 -15.04 -7.34
C VAL A 84 -6.55 -14.05 -8.40
N ASP A 85 -7.23 -14.01 -9.55
CA ASP A 85 -7.09 -12.94 -10.52
C ASP A 85 -7.79 -11.67 -10.03
N ILE A 86 -7.02 -10.60 -9.84
CA ILE A 86 -7.50 -9.37 -9.19
C ILE A 86 -8.52 -8.63 -10.07
N GLY A 87 -8.29 -8.57 -11.38
CA GLY A 87 -9.19 -7.86 -12.30
C GLY A 87 -10.52 -8.59 -12.45
N HIS A 88 -10.45 -9.92 -12.57
CA HIS A 88 -11.64 -10.76 -12.64
C HIS A 88 -12.44 -10.76 -11.32
N ALA A 89 -11.76 -10.88 -10.17
CA ALA A 89 -12.44 -10.93 -8.88
C ALA A 89 -13.15 -9.63 -8.54
N LEU A 90 -12.64 -8.47 -8.98
CA LEU A 90 -13.22 -7.16 -8.71
C LEU A 90 -14.09 -6.63 -9.87
N ASP A 91 -14.42 -7.50 -10.84
CA ASP A 91 -15.23 -7.22 -12.02
C ASP A 91 -14.88 -5.89 -12.72
N ALA A 92 -13.58 -5.67 -12.94
CA ALA A 92 -13.09 -4.41 -13.47
C ALA A 92 -11.86 -4.57 -14.37
N CYS A 93 -11.82 -3.74 -15.43
CA CYS A 93 -10.62 -3.61 -16.25
C CYS A 93 -9.44 -3.10 -15.38
N PRO A 94 -8.24 -3.74 -15.45
CA PRO A 94 -7.14 -3.48 -14.51
C PRO A 94 -6.71 -2.01 -14.38
N GLY A 95 -6.76 -1.22 -15.47
CA GLY A 95 -6.42 0.21 -15.43
C GLY A 95 -7.43 1.04 -14.64
N HIS A 96 -8.72 0.89 -14.93
CA HIS A 96 -9.79 1.63 -14.24
C HIS A 96 -9.96 1.24 -12.78
N LEU A 97 -9.67 -0.03 -12.45
CA LEU A 97 -9.75 -0.54 -11.09
C LEU A 97 -8.73 0.12 -10.17
N LEU A 98 -7.49 0.25 -10.64
CA LEU A 98 -6.42 0.87 -9.87
C LEU A 98 -6.70 2.33 -9.62
N ASP A 99 -7.05 3.09 -10.67
CA ASP A 99 -7.36 4.50 -10.53
C ASP A 99 -8.52 4.72 -9.55
N SER A 100 -9.61 3.95 -9.69
CA SER A 100 -10.78 4.07 -8.81
C SER A 100 -10.47 3.73 -7.34
N ARG A 101 -9.76 2.63 -7.08
CA ARG A 101 -9.45 2.19 -5.71
C ARG A 101 -8.37 3.06 -5.07
N PHE A 102 -7.33 3.42 -5.82
CA PHE A 102 -6.27 4.29 -5.31
C PHE A 102 -6.81 5.69 -5.03
N ASP A 103 -7.67 6.24 -5.89
CA ASP A 103 -8.32 7.53 -5.64
C ASP A 103 -9.17 7.51 -4.38
N LEU A 104 -9.91 6.43 -4.13
CA LEU A 104 -10.69 6.28 -2.90
C LEU A 104 -9.78 6.31 -1.67
N TYR A 105 -8.75 5.47 -1.64
CA TYR A 105 -7.82 5.42 -0.52
C TYR A 105 -7.05 6.73 -0.33
N ASP A 106 -6.67 7.38 -1.43
CA ASP A 106 -6.03 8.69 -1.43
C ASP A 106 -6.90 9.78 -0.82
N ARG A 107 -8.18 9.82 -1.17
CA ARG A 107 -9.14 10.79 -0.61
C ARG A 107 -9.31 10.58 0.89
N PHE A 108 -9.51 9.35 1.34
CA PHE A 108 -9.62 9.08 2.78
C PHE A 108 -8.32 9.41 3.52
N PHE A 109 -7.18 9.04 2.96
CA PHE A 109 -5.87 9.34 3.53
C PHE A 109 -5.60 10.85 3.63
N GLN A 110 -6.11 11.67 2.70
CA GLN A 110 -5.93 13.12 2.76
C GLN A 110 -6.94 13.81 3.68
N LEU A 111 -8.22 13.48 3.53
CA LEU A 111 -9.31 14.07 4.30
C LEU A 111 -9.27 13.64 5.76
N GLY A 112 -8.72 12.46 6.04
CA GLY A 112 -8.58 11.92 7.39
C GLY A 112 -7.52 12.61 8.24
N ARG A 113 -6.65 13.44 7.64
CA ARG A 113 -5.54 14.07 8.37
C ARG A 113 -6.04 15.01 9.43
N ASN A 114 -5.67 14.73 10.67
CA ASN A 114 -6.00 15.55 11.81
C ASN A 114 -4.92 15.43 12.89
N ARG A 115 -5.13 16.05 14.05
CA ARG A 115 -4.15 16.04 15.15
C ARG A 115 -3.84 14.64 15.67
N ASP A 116 -4.83 13.75 15.70
CA ASP A 116 -4.73 12.39 16.24
C ASP A 116 -4.37 11.36 15.16
N ASP A 117 -4.59 11.68 13.89
CA ASP A 117 -4.15 10.91 12.72
C ASP A 117 -3.41 11.82 11.71
N PRO A 118 -2.14 12.17 11.97
CA PRO A 118 -1.40 13.13 11.16
C PRO A 118 -1.13 12.64 9.73
N LEU A 119 -1.13 11.31 9.52
CA LEU A 119 -0.91 10.72 8.21
C LEU A 119 -2.22 10.50 7.45
N GLY A 120 -3.32 10.19 8.13
CA GLY A 120 -4.59 9.76 7.54
C GLY A 120 -4.74 8.22 7.46
N LEU A 121 -3.96 7.48 8.25
CA LEU A 121 -3.95 6.01 8.22
C LEU A 121 -5.22 5.40 8.84
N ASP A 122 -5.81 6.04 9.84
CA ASP A 122 -7.07 5.57 10.44
C ASP A 122 -8.20 5.69 9.42
N ALA A 123 -8.24 6.80 8.68
CA ALA A 123 -9.21 6.99 7.61
C ALA A 123 -8.99 6.03 6.44
N ALA A 124 -7.74 5.75 6.05
CA ALA A 124 -7.45 4.74 5.03
C ALA A 124 -7.85 3.32 5.47
N ALA A 125 -7.60 2.97 6.74
CA ALA A 125 -8.05 1.69 7.30
C ALA A 125 -9.58 1.57 7.35
N LEU A 126 -10.28 2.69 7.61
CA LEU A 126 -11.73 2.75 7.51
C LEU A 126 -12.21 2.52 6.07
N ALA A 127 -11.57 3.18 5.09
CA ALA A 127 -11.90 2.99 3.67
C ALA A 127 -11.76 1.51 3.25
N LEU A 128 -10.65 0.86 3.63
CA LEU A 128 -10.45 -0.57 3.41
C LEU A 128 -11.56 -1.41 4.08
N SER A 129 -11.90 -1.10 5.33
CA SER A 129 -12.96 -1.81 6.05
C SER A 129 -14.31 -1.72 5.33
N CYS A 130 -14.63 -0.57 4.73
CA CYS A 130 -15.84 -0.36 3.96
C CYS A 130 -15.80 -0.99 2.56
N GLN A 131 -14.62 -1.16 1.95
CA GLN A 131 -14.47 -1.94 0.72
C GLN A 131 -14.63 -3.44 0.97
N LEU A 132 -14.16 -3.92 2.12
CA LEU A 132 -14.27 -5.33 2.50
C LEU A 132 -15.63 -5.70 3.07
N PHE A 133 -16.38 -4.77 3.64
CA PHE A 133 -17.66 -5.11 4.26
C PHE A 133 -18.67 -4.00 4.07
N VAL A 134 -19.91 -4.38 3.77
CA VAL A 134 -21.05 -3.46 3.81
C VAL A 134 -21.21 -2.85 5.22
N GLN A 135 -21.00 -3.66 6.26
CA GLN A 135 -20.95 -3.22 7.66
C GLN A 135 -19.81 -3.91 8.41
N PRO A 136 -18.63 -3.27 8.52
CA PRO A 136 -17.49 -3.86 9.22
C PRO A 136 -17.72 -3.85 10.74
N SER A 137 -17.51 -5.00 11.38
CA SER A 137 -17.59 -5.12 12.84
C SER A 137 -16.56 -4.24 13.54
N ALA A 138 -16.82 -3.82 14.78
CA ALA A 138 -15.86 -3.05 15.57
C ALA A 138 -14.51 -3.78 15.71
N THR A 139 -14.54 -5.08 15.98
CA THR A 139 -13.34 -5.93 16.08
C THR A 139 -12.54 -5.93 14.78
N THR A 140 -13.20 -6.11 13.63
CA THR A 140 -12.56 -6.09 12.31
C THR A 140 -11.92 -4.73 12.03
N ARG A 141 -12.62 -3.63 12.32
CA ARG A 141 -12.08 -2.28 12.14
C ARG A 141 -10.85 -2.03 13.02
N THR A 142 -10.91 -2.41 14.30
CA THR A 142 -9.79 -2.26 15.23
C THR A 142 -8.58 -3.07 14.78
N TRP A 143 -8.79 -4.31 14.34
CA TRP A 143 -7.72 -5.17 13.83
C TRP A 143 -7.11 -4.59 12.54
N LEU A 144 -7.94 -4.23 11.55
CA LEU A 144 -7.47 -3.62 10.30
C LEU A 144 -6.71 -2.32 10.55
N ARG A 145 -7.18 -1.47 11.47
CA ARG A 145 -6.46 -0.26 11.86
C ARG A 145 -5.06 -0.58 12.39
N GLY A 146 -4.97 -1.52 13.34
CA GLY A 146 -3.67 -1.96 13.88
C GLY A 146 -2.74 -2.52 12.80
N GLU A 147 -3.29 -3.32 11.90
CA GLU A 147 -2.57 -3.92 10.77
C GLU A 147 -2.03 -2.86 9.81
N VAL A 148 -2.85 -1.90 9.37
CA VAL A 148 -2.44 -0.82 8.46
C VAL A 148 -1.28 -0.02 9.06
N HIS A 149 -1.35 0.32 10.35
CA HIS A 149 -0.27 1.03 11.04
C HIS A 149 1.01 0.20 11.19
N ALA A 150 0.89 -1.10 11.46
CA ALA A 150 2.05 -2.00 11.55
C ALA A 150 2.75 -2.12 10.20
N LEU A 151 1.99 -2.35 9.12
CA LEU A 151 2.51 -2.46 7.77
C LEU A 151 3.13 -1.14 7.30
N PHE A 152 2.48 0.00 7.53
CA PHE A 152 3.01 1.30 7.13
C PHE A 152 4.35 1.61 7.82
N ARG A 153 4.46 1.35 9.14
CA ARG A 153 5.73 1.53 9.87
C ARG A 153 6.84 0.63 9.34
N MET A 154 6.54 -0.64 9.06
CA MET A 154 7.49 -1.59 8.48
C MET A 154 7.97 -1.11 7.10
N LEU A 155 7.05 -0.73 6.22
CA LEU A 155 7.35 -0.22 4.88
C LEU A 155 8.18 1.06 4.94
N HIS A 156 7.77 2.02 5.77
CA HIS A 156 8.44 3.30 5.90
C HIS A 156 9.88 3.14 6.39
N ALA A 157 10.11 2.28 7.39
CA ALA A 157 11.46 1.96 7.87
C ALA A 157 12.31 1.25 6.81
N ALA A 158 11.73 0.30 6.07
CA ALA A 158 12.43 -0.40 4.99
C ALA A 158 12.84 0.54 3.85
N PHE A 159 11.99 1.51 3.50
CA PHE A 159 12.31 2.49 2.47
C PHE A 159 13.29 3.57 2.95
N ALA A 160 13.20 4.00 4.21
CA ALA A 160 14.10 4.99 4.80
C ALA A 160 15.54 4.50 4.96
N THR A 161 15.75 3.17 5.06
CA THR A 161 17.08 2.55 5.22
C THR A 161 17.81 2.30 3.91
N THR A 162 17.20 2.61 2.77
CA THR A 162 17.87 2.52 1.46
C THR A 162 18.93 3.62 1.40
N PRO A 163 20.24 3.30 1.34
CA PRO A 163 21.27 4.32 1.38
C PRO A 163 21.07 5.25 0.19
N ARG A 164 20.89 6.55 0.44
CA ARG A 164 21.25 7.57 -0.54
C ARG A 164 22.74 7.38 -0.74
N THR A 165 23.16 6.80 -1.86
CA THR A 165 24.56 6.85 -2.27
C THR A 165 24.89 8.33 -2.37
N HIS A 166 25.46 8.87 -1.30
CA HIS A 166 26.19 10.13 -1.32
C HIS A 166 27.23 9.92 -2.41
N ALA A 167 27.05 10.59 -3.54
CA ALA A 167 28.12 10.72 -4.51
C ALA A 167 29.32 11.24 -3.72
N TRP A 168 30.34 10.39 -3.61
CA TRP A 168 31.57 10.73 -2.95
C TRP A 168 32.10 12.01 -3.57
N ALA A 169 32.59 12.88 -2.69
CA ALA A 169 33.54 13.91 -3.05
C ALA A 169 34.65 13.28 -3.91
N ALA A 170 34.66 13.61 -5.19
CA ALA A 170 35.90 13.86 -5.91
C ALA A 170 36.15 15.37 -5.70
N GLY A 171 37.19 15.81 -5.00
CA GLY A 171 38.59 15.54 -5.34
C GLY A 171 38.87 16.30 -6.66
N ASP A 172 39.72 17.32 -6.74
CA ASP A 172 40.82 17.76 -5.89
C ASP A 172 41.18 19.21 -6.29
N ALA A 173 41.91 19.86 -5.38
CA ALA A 173 43.00 20.84 -5.60
C ALA A 173 42.75 22.10 -6.45
#